data_AF-A0A397JM50-F1
#
_entry.id   AF-A0A397JM50-F1
#
_cell.length_a   1.000
_cell.length_b   1.000
_cell.length_c   1.000
_cell.angle_alpha   90.00
_cell.angle_beta   90.00
_cell.angle_gamma   90.00
#
_symmetry.space_group_name_H-M   'P 1'
#
loop_
_entity.id
_entity.type
_entity.pdbx_description
1 polymer ?
#
loop_
_entity_poly.entity_id
_entity_poly.type
_entity_poly.pdbx_seq_one_letter_code
_entity_poly.pdbx_strand_id
1 'polypeptide(L)'
;MPGPHRRFLEDLSKIANIRNYIISNIGYDSSEDEEIDNLIKAYNECLAQMKNFRNIHLQIVSVYIVIQENRSKTALPIKKEIITKNYTTEPIKITKPPVMDSIKGTGGTNLIPFLKQMRDETVAQEIPNKY
;
A
#
# COMPACT_ATOMS: atom_id res chain seq x y z
N MET A 1 0.10 17.21 12.23
CA MET A 1 1.57 17.08 12.14
C MET A 1 2.21 18.28 12.83
N PRO A 2 3.09 18.08 13.82
CA PRO A 2 3.80 19.17 14.49
C PRO A 2 4.60 20.06 13.52
N GLY A 3 4.77 21.34 13.88
CA GLY A 3 5.44 22.34 13.04
C GLY A 3 6.84 21.93 12.54
N PRO A 4 7.73 21.40 13.40
CA PRO A 4 9.05 20.92 12.97
C PRO A 4 8.99 19.80 11.92
N HIS A 5 8.05 18.85 12.05
CA HIS A 5 7.93 17.74 11.11
C HIS A 5 7.44 18.21 9.73
N ARG A 6 6.55 19.22 9.70
CA ARG A 6 6.10 19.82 8.44
C ARG A 6 7.27 20.49 7.71
N ARG A 7 8.05 21.32 8.41
CA ARG A 7 9.23 21.99 7.81
C ARG A 7 10.24 20.98 7.26
N PHE A 8 10.50 19.90 7.99
CA PHE A 8 11.36 18.82 7.52
C PHE A 8 10.88 18.24 6.18
N LEU A 9 9.58 17.95 6.03
CA LEU A 9 9.04 17.44 4.77
C LEU A 9 9.10 18.47 3.63
N GLU A 10 8.84 19.75 3.93
CA GLU A 10 8.98 20.83 2.96
C GLU A 10 10.41 20.94 2.45
N ASP A 11 11.41 20.86 3.32
CA ASP A 11 12.82 20.90 2.93
C ASP A 11 13.25 19.63 2.20
N LEU A 12 12.82 18.46 2.66
CA LEU A 12 13.06 17.19 1.98
C LEU A 12 12.52 17.21 0.54
N SER A 13 11.33 17.78 0.32
CA SER A 13 10.72 17.87 -1.02
C SER A 13 11.53 18.69 -2.01
N LYS A 14 12.33 19.66 -1.55
CA LYS A 14 13.18 20.50 -2.41
C LYS A 14 14.47 19.79 -2.83
N ILE A 15 14.96 18.86 -2.01
CA ILE A 15 16.27 18.21 -2.19
C ILE A 15 16.19 16.76 -2.65
N ALA A 16 15.07 16.07 -2.44
CA ALA A 16 14.94 14.65 -2.74
C ALA A 16 14.90 14.41 -4.27
N ASN A 17 16.06 14.06 -4.83
CA ASN A 17 16.26 13.82 -6.26
C ASN A 17 16.88 12.44 -6.57
N ILE A 18 16.94 11.53 -5.60
CA ILE A 18 17.62 10.23 -5.69
C ILE A 18 17.21 9.44 -6.94
N ARG A 19 15.89 9.32 -7.20
CA ARG A 19 15.38 8.59 -8.37
C ARG A 19 15.87 9.19 -9.69
N ASN A 20 15.83 10.53 -9.81
CA ASN A 20 16.28 11.23 -11.01
C ASN A 20 17.79 11.11 -11.18
N TYR A 21 18.55 11.18 -10.09
CA TYR A 21 19.99 10.95 -10.09
C TYR A 21 20.32 9.56 -10.66
N ILE A 22 19.66 8.50 -10.19
CA ILE A 22 19.88 7.15 -10.72
C ILE A 22 19.60 7.12 -12.21
N ILE A 23 18.41 7.57 -12.65
CA ILE A 23 17.98 7.52 -14.05
C ILE A 23 18.93 8.29 -14.98
N SER A 24 19.39 9.47 -14.58
CA SER A 24 20.30 10.29 -15.40
C SER A 24 21.67 9.64 -15.62
N ASN A 25 22.07 8.67 -14.78
CA ASN A 25 23.34 7.96 -14.88
C ASN A 25 23.20 6.56 -15.51
N ILE A 26 21.99 6.13 -15.88
CA ILE A 26 21.79 4.85 -16.60
C ILE A 26 22.30 5.00 -18.04
N GLY A 27 23.48 4.45 -18.35
CA GLY A 27 23.98 4.29 -19.73
C GLY A 27 25.22 5.08 -20.13
N TYR A 28 25.97 5.66 -19.19
CA TYR A 28 27.12 6.51 -19.53
C TYR A 28 28.47 5.79 -19.69
N ASP A 29 28.68 4.59 -19.13
CA ASP A 29 29.93 3.83 -19.36
C ASP A 29 29.82 2.35 -18.93
N SER A 30 30.59 1.46 -19.55
CA SER A 30 30.51 -0.01 -19.33
C SER A 30 31.26 -0.50 -18.09
N SER A 31 32.05 0.38 -17.47
CA SER A 31 32.88 0.10 -16.28
C SER A 31 32.19 0.42 -14.97
N GLU A 32 31.15 1.27 -14.97
CA GLU A 32 30.39 1.69 -13.78
C GLU A 32 29.02 1.00 -13.65
N ASP A 33 28.72 0.05 -14.54
CA ASP A 33 27.44 -0.66 -14.56
C ASP A 33 27.15 -1.37 -13.22
N GLU A 34 28.16 -1.93 -12.53
CA GLU A 34 27.97 -2.62 -11.24
C GLU A 34 27.55 -1.67 -10.10
N GLU A 35 28.10 -0.45 -10.02
CA GLU A 35 27.74 0.52 -8.98
C GLU A 35 26.32 1.05 -9.19
N ILE A 36 25.97 1.36 -10.43
CA ILE A 36 24.62 1.82 -10.80
C ILE A 36 23.59 0.71 -10.56
N ASP A 37 23.90 -0.54 -10.91
CA ASP A 37 23.02 -1.67 -10.66
C ASP A 37 22.80 -1.90 -9.16
N ASN A 38 23.86 -1.77 -8.34
CA ASN A 38 23.74 -1.82 -6.89
C ASN A 38 22.85 -0.69 -6.34
N LEU A 39 22.94 0.51 -6.91
CA LEU A 39 22.12 1.65 -6.51
C LEU A 39 20.65 1.47 -6.91
N ILE A 40 20.38 0.96 -8.12
CA ILE A 40 19.03 0.58 -8.58
C ILE A 40 18.44 -0.47 -7.64
N LYS A 41 19.22 -1.51 -7.33
CA LYS A 41 18.81 -2.59 -6.42
C LYS A 41 18.45 -2.04 -5.03
N ALA A 42 19.32 -1.26 -4.41
CA ALA A 42 19.07 -0.68 -3.09
C ALA A 42 17.84 0.24 -3.07
N TYR A 43 17.66 1.06 -4.11
CA TYR A 43 16.49 1.92 -4.26
C TYR A 43 15.19 1.10 -4.39
N ASN A 44 15.19 0.08 -5.25
CA ASN A 44 14.02 -0.79 -5.45
C ASN A 44 13.72 -1.63 -4.19
N GLU A 45 14.73 -2.07 -3.44
CA GLU A 45 14.56 -2.74 -2.15
C GLU A 45 13.83 -1.84 -1.14
N CYS A 46 14.17 -0.55 -1.08
CA CYS A 46 13.45 0.41 -0.24
C CYS A 46 11.96 0.52 -0.62
N LEU A 47 11.66 0.58 -1.92
CA LEU A 47 10.27 0.59 -2.41
C LEU A 47 9.54 -0.72 -2.11
N ALA A 48 10.22 -1.87 -2.22
CA ALA A 48 9.66 -3.17 -1.88
C ALA A 48 9.26 -3.25 -0.39
N GLN A 49 10.10 -2.73 0.51
CA GLN A 49 9.76 -2.64 1.93
C GLN A 49 8.56 -1.71 2.18
N MET A 50 8.49 -0.57 1.50
CA MET A 50 7.37 0.36 1.61
C MET A 50 6.06 -0.24 1.06
N LYS A 51 6.13 -1.01 -0.04
CA LYS A 51 5.01 -1.78 -0.58
C LYS A 51 4.53 -2.83 0.43
N ASN A 52 5.46 -3.57 1.04
CA ASN A 52 5.13 -4.57 2.06
C ASN A 52 4.41 -3.93 3.26
N PHE A 53 4.94 -2.82 3.78
CA PHE A 53 4.28 -2.06 4.84
C PHE A 53 2.83 -1.68 4.48
N ARG A 54 2.60 -1.18 3.26
CA ARG A 54 1.23 -0.83 2.80
C ARG A 54 0.33 -2.04 2.58
N ASN A 55 0.87 -3.18 2.18
CA ASN A 55 0.10 -4.44 2.10
C ASN A 55 -0.37 -4.90 3.47
N ILE A 56 0.50 -4.88 4.47
CA ILE A 56 0.14 -5.20 5.86
C ILE A 56 -0.92 -4.21 6.36
N HIS A 57 -0.77 -2.91 6.07
CA HIS A 57 -1.77 -1.92 6.44
C HIS A 57 -3.16 -2.20 5.80
N LEU A 58 -3.21 -2.57 4.51
CA LEU A 58 -4.44 -3.00 3.84
C LEU A 58 -5.08 -4.23 4.52
N GLN A 59 -4.28 -5.20 4.96
CA GLN A 59 -4.76 -6.36 5.70
C GLN A 59 -5.37 -5.97 7.04
N ILE A 60 -4.68 -5.13 7.82
CA ILE A 60 -5.17 -4.60 9.10
C ILE A 60 -6.51 -3.89 8.88
N VAL A 61 -6.59 -2.99 7.90
CA VAL A 61 -7.80 -2.25 7.57
C VAL A 61 -8.94 -3.19 7.16
N SER A 62 -8.65 -4.23 6.38
CA SER A 62 -9.64 -5.23 6.01
C SER A 62 -10.23 -5.92 7.25
N VAL A 63 -9.37 -6.37 8.18
CA VAL A 63 -9.80 -7.12 9.38
C VAL A 63 -10.52 -6.25 10.39
N TYR A 64 -9.99 -5.06 10.66
CA TYR A 64 -10.46 -4.23 11.77
C TYR A 64 -11.54 -3.20 11.38
N ILE A 65 -11.68 -2.88 10.10
CA ILE A 65 -12.68 -1.90 9.64
C ILE A 65 -13.69 -2.58 8.73
N VAL A 66 -13.24 -3.16 7.61
CA VAL A 66 -14.17 -3.69 6.58
C VAL A 66 -15.00 -4.86 7.09
N ILE A 67 -14.37 -5.85 7.72
CA ILE A 67 -15.07 -7.02 8.27
C ILE A 67 -16.01 -6.60 9.41
N GLN A 68 -15.61 -5.65 10.27
CA GLN A 68 -16.44 -5.22 11.40
C GLN A 68 -17.68 -4.43 10.94
N GLU A 69 -17.50 -3.52 9.99
CA GLU A 69 -18.59 -2.77 9.36
C GLU A 69 -19.61 -3.72 8.74
N ASN A 70 -19.15 -4.73 7.99
CA ASN A 70 -20.04 -5.72 7.38
C ASN A 70 -20.80 -6.56 8.41
N ARG A 71 -20.16 -6.95 9.52
CA ARG A 71 -20.84 -7.65 10.63
C ARG A 71 -21.93 -6.80 11.27
N SER A 72 -21.68 -5.51 11.47
CA SER A 72 -22.67 -4.58 12.04
C SER A 72 -23.90 -4.42 11.15
N LYS A 73 -23.70 -4.38 9.82
CA LYS A 73 -24.79 -4.32 8.82
C LYS A 73 -25.62 -5.60 8.77
N THR A 74 -25.00 -6.76 8.93
CA THR A 74 -25.70 -8.06 8.94
C THR A 74 -26.35 -8.41 10.28
N ALA A 75 -26.04 -7.67 11.36
CA ALA A 75 -26.58 -7.88 12.71
C ALA A 75 -27.94 -7.19 12.98
N LEU A 76 -28.62 -6.67 11.94
CA LEU A 76 -30.06 -6.40 12.02
C LEU A 76 -30.80 -7.68 12.49
N PRO A 77 -31.93 -7.58 13.24
CA PRO A 77 -32.54 -8.71 13.92
C PRO A 77 -33.18 -9.69 12.92
N ILE A 78 -32.35 -10.52 12.29
CA ILE A 78 -32.78 -11.68 11.54
C ILE A 78 -33.12 -12.73 12.60
N LYS A 79 -34.40 -13.13 12.62
CA LYS A 79 -34.90 -14.29 13.36
C LYS A 79 -33.85 -15.40 13.34
N LYS A 80 -33.55 -15.92 14.53
CA LYS A 80 -32.71 -17.11 14.74
C LYS A 80 -33.17 -18.23 13.81
N GLU A 81 -32.48 -18.40 12.69
CA GLU A 81 -32.48 -19.67 11.99
C GLU A 81 -31.14 -19.87 11.27
N ILE A 82 -30.39 -20.79 11.89
CA ILE A 82 -29.48 -21.77 11.31
C ILE A 82 -28.05 -21.32 10.91
N ILE A 83 -27.11 -22.04 11.56
CA ILE A 83 -25.88 -22.68 11.04
C ILE A 83 -24.60 -22.20 11.74
N THR A 84 -24.27 -22.95 12.79
CA THR A 84 -22.91 -23.25 13.26
C THR A 84 -22.01 -23.69 12.10
N LYS A 85 -20.97 -22.93 11.77
CA LYS A 85 -19.84 -23.43 10.97
C LYS A 85 -18.49 -22.97 11.50
N ASN A 86 -17.63 -23.97 11.63
CA ASN A 86 -16.32 -23.99 12.25
C ASN A 86 -15.28 -23.15 11.48
N TYR A 87 -14.29 -22.64 12.21
CA TYR A 87 -13.12 -21.95 11.68
C TYR A 87 -12.22 -22.95 10.95
N THR A 88 -12.26 -22.95 9.62
CA THR A 88 -11.22 -23.56 8.76
C THR A 88 -10.47 -22.48 7.99
N THR A 89 -9.15 -22.65 7.92
CA THR A 89 -8.17 -21.77 7.29
C THR A 89 -8.13 -21.95 5.77
N GLU A 90 -9.25 -21.65 5.09
CA GLU A 90 -9.34 -21.61 3.62
C GLU A 90 -9.74 -20.19 3.19
N PRO A 91 -9.18 -19.66 2.08
CA PRO A 91 -9.45 -18.30 1.64
C PRO A 91 -10.93 -18.14 1.28
N ILE A 92 -11.60 -17.25 2.01
CA ILE A 92 -13.02 -16.93 1.83
C ILE A 92 -13.23 -16.38 0.42
N LYS A 93 -13.84 -17.18 -0.47
CA LYS A 93 -14.42 -16.69 -1.74
C LYS A 93 -15.65 -15.84 -1.41
N ILE A 94 -15.46 -14.52 -1.36
CA ILE A 94 -16.55 -13.55 -1.21
C ILE A 94 -17.29 -13.44 -2.55
N THR A 95 -18.46 -14.07 -2.66
CA THR A 95 -19.26 -14.19 -3.89
C THR A 95 -20.13 -12.97 -4.22
N LYS A 96 -19.95 -11.83 -3.55
CA LYS A 96 -20.51 -10.54 -3.95
C LYS A 96 -19.46 -9.46 -3.66
N PRO A 97 -19.10 -8.58 -4.62
CA PRO A 97 -18.20 -7.48 -4.31
C PRO A 97 -18.85 -6.68 -3.18
N PRO A 98 -18.24 -6.60 -1.98
CA PRO A 98 -18.77 -5.73 -0.94
C PRO A 98 -18.81 -4.34 -1.55
N VAL A 99 -19.88 -3.59 -1.30
CA VAL A 99 -20.08 -2.22 -1.80
C VAL A 99 -18.87 -1.38 -1.39
N MET A 100 -17.86 -1.34 -2.26
CA MET A 100 -16.53 -0.80 -1.99
C MET A 100 -16.56 0.72 -1.84
N ASP A 101 -17.69 1.34 -2.20
CA ASP A 101 -17.86 2.78 -2.21
C ASP A 101 -18.36 3.38 -0.89
N SER A 102 -18.68 2.57 0.13
CA SER A 102 -19.33 3.08 1.34
C SER A 102 -18.44 3.20 2.58
N ILE A 103 -17.23 2.65 2.57
CA ILE A 103 -16.38 2.63 3.78
C ILE A 103 -15.40 3.81 3.75
N LYS A 104 -15.75 4.86 4.51
CA LYS A 104 -14.88 6.01 4.70
C LYS A 104 -13.98 5.81 5.92
N GLY A 105 -12.70 6.16 5.77
CA GLY A 105 -11.79 6.26 6.91
C GLY A 105 -12.10 7.47 7.77
N THR A 106 -11.53 7.54 8.97
CA THR A 106 -11.69 8.71 9.87
C THR A 106 -11.08 9.99 9.29
N GLY A 107 -10.17 9.87 8.32
CA GLY A 107 -9.66 11.00 7.52
C GLY A 107 -10.59 11.44 6.38
N GLY A 108 -11.78 10.83 6.23
CA GLY A 108 -12.80 11.20 5.24
C GLY A 108 -12.62 10.60 3.84
N THR A 109 -11.53 9.87 3.59
CA THR A 109 -11.24 9.24 2.29
C THR A 109 -12.02 7.92 2.11
N ASN A 110 -12.30 7.56 0.85
CA ASN A 110 -12.76 6.20 0.55
C ASN A 110 -11.59 5.24 0.78
N LEU A 111 -11.72 4.42 1.81
CA LEU A 111 -10.58 3.83 2.51
C LEU A 111 -9.81 2.85 1.62
N ILE A 112 -10.51 1.92 0.96
CA ILE A 112 -9.87 0.87 0.17
C ILE A 112 -9.23 1.41 -1.11
N PRO A 113 -9.93 2.21 -1.94
CA PRO A 113 -9.32 2.81 -3.13
C PRO A 113 -8.11 3.68 -2.80
N PHE A 114 -8.22 4.52 -1.76
CA PHE A 114 -7.11 5.38 -1.33
C PHE A 114 -5.87 4.57 -0.94
N LEU A 115 -6.03 3.54 -0.10
CA LEU A 115 -4.89 2.71 0.33
C LEU A 115 -4.28 1.90 -0.81
N LYS A 116 -5.09 1.42 -1.76
CA LYS A 116 -4.59 0.75 -2.97
C LYS A 116 -3.81 1.71 -3.86
N GLN A 117 -4.34 2.91 -4.11
CA GLN A 117 -3.66 3.95 -4.88
C GLN A 117 -2.28 4.25 -4.29
N MET A 118 -2.18 4.50 -2.99
CA MET A 118 -0.89 4.80 -2.33
C MET A 118 0.14 3.66 -2.45
N ARG A 119 -0.34 2.40 -2.50
CA ARG A 119 0.52 1.23 -2.77
C ARG A 119 0.98 1.22 -4.22
N ASP A 120 0.04 1.35 -5.14
CA ASP A 120 0.30 1.24 -6.58
C ASP A 120 1.21 2.37 -7.07
N GLU A 121 1.03 3.59 -6.56
CA GLU A 121 1.92 4.74 -6.82
C GLU A 121 3.36 4.50 -6.38
N THR A 122 3.57 3.73 -5.31
CA THR A 122 4.93 3.40 -4.85
C THR A 122 5.60 2.36 -5.73
N VAL A 123 4.85 1.35 -6.17
CA VAL A 123 5.37 0.36 -7.12
C VAL A 123 5.68 1.04 -8.45
N ALA A 124 4.88 2.02 -8.88
CA ALA A 124 5.12 2.79 -10.09
C ALA A 124 6.43 3.63 -10.05
N GLN A 125 7.06 3.79 -8.88
CA GLN A 125 8.35 4.48 -8.77
C GLN A 125 9.57 3.57 -8.99
N GLU A 126 9.38 2.25 -9.07
CA GLU A 126 10.46 1.28 -9.30
C GLU A 126 11.19 1.61 -10.61
N ILE A 127 12.52 1.44 -10.58
CA ILE A 127 13.37 1.61 -11.77
C ILE A 127 13.54 0.22 -12.39
N PRO A 128 13.24 0.02 -13.69
CA PRO A 128 13.44 -1.27 -14.34
C PRO A 128 14.91 -1.68 -14.31
N ASN A 129 15.19 -2.95 -14.00
CA ASN A 129 16.53 -3.50 -14.15
C ASN A 129 16.90 -3.52 -15.64
N LYS A 130 18.17 -3.24 -15.97
CA LYS A 130 18.75 -3.68 -17.25
C LYS A 130 18.70 -5.22 -17.27
N TYR A 131 18.36 -5.76 -18.44
CA TYR A 131 18.03 -7.16 -18.76
C TYR A 131 18.69 -8.25 -17.91
#